data_AF-A0A8H4XDG4-F1
#
_entry.id   AF-A0A8H4XDG4-F1
#
_cell.length_a   1.000
_cell.length_b   1.000
_cell.length_c   1.000
_cell.angle_alpha   90.00
_cell.angle_beta   90.00
_cell.angle_gamma   90.00
#
_symmetry.space_group_name_H-M   'P 1'
#
loop_
_entity.id
_entity.type
_entity.pdbx_description
1 polymer ?
#
loop_
_entity_poly.entity_id
_entity_poly.type
_entity_poly.pdbx_seq_one_letter_code
_entity_poly.pdbx_strand_id
1 'polypeptide(L)'
;MSNGLTIATEHNPYAATSTVGVYVDAGSRAETDKTNGTAHFLEHLAFKGTNKRTQGQLELEIENMGGHLNAYTSRENTVYYAKSFNADVPKAVDILADILQNSKLETSAIERERDVILREAEEVEKI
;
A
#
# COMPACT_ATOMS: atom_id res chain seq x y z
N MET A 1 -0.20 -1.09 22.55
CA MET A 1 0.61 0.16 22.54
C MET A 1 -0.24 1.31 23.08
N SER A 2 0.35 2.41 23.52
CA SER A 2 -0.42 3.58 24.00
C SER A 2 -1.23 4.27 22.89
N ASN A 3 -0.86 4.07 21.63
CA ASN A 3 -1.53 4.64 20.45
C ASN A 3 -2.70 3.77 19.91
N GLY A 4 -3.05 2.66 20.56
CA GLY A 4 -4.14 1.77 20.11
C GLY A 4 -3.82 0.84 18.93
N LEU A 5 -2.59 0.87 18.39
CA LEU A 5 -2.19 -0.04 17.31
C LEU A 5 -2.11 -1.49 17.82
N THR A 6 -2.76 -2.40 17.10
CA THR A 6 -2.70 -3.84 17.34
C THR A 6 -1.58 -4.45 16.50
N ILE A 7 -0.71 -5.23 17.14
CA ILE A 7 0.37 -5.97 16.48
C ILE A 7 0.10 -7.46 16.69
N ALA A 8 0.00 -8.20 15.59
CA ALA A 8 -0.18 -9.65 15.59
C ALA A 8 0.95 -10.30 14.78
N THR A 9 1.47 -11.41 15.28
CA THR A 9 2.55 -12.18 14.63
C THR A 9 2.26 -13.67 14.71
N GLU A 10 2.62 -14.39 13.65
CA GLU A 10 2.66 -15.85 13.63
C GLU A 10 4.05 -16.28 13.20
N HIS A 11 4.76 -17.02 14.07
CA HIS A 11 6.13 -17.43 13.82
C HIS A 11 6.19 -18.85 13.28
N ASN A 12 6.76 -19.01 12.09
CA ASN A 12 7.07 -20.31 11.49
C ASN A 12 8.60 -20.45 11.32
N PRO A 13 9.27 -21.31 12.12
CA PRO A 13 10.73 -21.44 12.08
C PRO A 13 11.27 -22.06 10.77
N TYR A 14 10.41 -22.68 9.97
CA TYR A 14 10.79 -23.34 8.71
C TYR A 14 10.66 -22.43 7.49
N ALA A 15 10.03 -21.26 7.64
CA ALA A 15 9.84 -20.32 6.55
C ALA A 15 11.11 -19.50 6.28
N ALA A 16 11.56 -19.48 5.02
CA ALA A 16 12.69 -18.65 4.58
C ALA A 16 12.29 -17.20 4.21
N THR A 17 10.99 -16.93 4.16
CA THR A 17 10.39 -15.63 3.81
C THR A 17 9.34 -15.24 4.83
N SER A 18 9.07 -13.94 4.89
CA SER A 18 8.12 -13.34 5.80
C SER A 18 7.21 -12.37 5.05
N THR A 19 6.01 -12.16 5.56
CA THR A 19 5.09 -11.12 5.08
C THR A 19 4.75 -10.19 6.22
N VAL A 20 4.89 -8.89 5.99
CA VAL A 20 4.44 -7.84 6.90
C VAL A 20 3.32 -7.09 6.22
N GLY A 21 2.25 -6.77 6.94
CA GLY A 21 1.17 -5.97 6.39
C GLY A 21 0.49 -5.10 7.44
N VAL A 22 -0.09 -4.01 6.96
CA VAL A 22 -0.96 -3.11 7.72
C VAL A 22 -2.37 -3.27 7.18
N TYR A 23 -3.28 -3.64 8.08
CA TYR A 23 -4.68 -3.87 7.80
C TYR A 23 -5.46 -2.70 8.41
N VAL A 24 -6.01 -1.85 7.55
CA VAL A 24 -6.76 -0.67 7.96
C VAL A 24 -8.24 -1.01 7.91
N ASP A 25 -8.95 -0.77 9.01
CA ASP A 25 -10.41 -0.91 9.13
C ASP A 25 -11.13 0.28 8.47
N ALA A 26 -10.87 0.45 7.18
CA ALA A 26 -11.47 1.45 6.32
C ALA A 26 -11.46 0.93 4.89
N GLY A 27 -12.53 1.20 4.14
CA GLY A 27 -12.67 0.85 2.74
C GLY A 27 -13.76 1.71 2.11
N SER A 28 -14.27 1.33 0.93
CA SER A 28 -15.26 2.15 0.22
C SER A 28 -16.58 2.37 0.99
N ARG A 29 -16.91 1.52 1.97
CA ARG A 29 -18.06 1.68 2.86
C ARG A 29 -17.90 2.86 3.84
N ALA A 30 -16.67 3.24 4.18
CA ALA A 30 -16.39 4.34 5.09
C ALA A 30 -16.43 5.72 4.41
N GLU A 31 -16.68 5.76 3.10
CA GLU A 31 -16.71 6.98 2.31
C GLU A 31 -18.06 7.70 2.39
N THR A 32 -18.07 8.95 1.93
CA THR A 32 -19.31 9.69 1.66
C THR A 32 -19.59 9.69 0.17
N ASP A 33 -20.83 9.99 -0.23
CA ASP A 33 -21.20 10.14 -1.65
C ASP A 33 -20.30 11.12 -2.42
N LYS A 34 -19.78 12.14 -1.73
CA LYS A 34 -18.89 13.16 -2.32
C LYS A 34 -17.45 12.69 -2.51
N THR A 35 -17.04 11.66 -1.78
CA THR A 35 -15.66 11.17 -1.72
C THR A 35 -15.58 9.69 -2.12
N ASN A 36 -16.60 9.18 -2.82
CA ASN A 36 -16.63 7.80 -3.22
C ASN A 36 -15.48 7.49 -4.21
N GLY A 37 -14.74 6.42 -3.95
CA GLY A 37 -13.53 6.04 -4.69
C GLY A 37 -12.22 6.57 -4.07
N THR A 38 -12.27 7.34 -2.99
CA THR A 38 -11.06 7.84 -2.29
C THR A 38 -10.18 6.70 -1.78
N ALA A 39 -10.75 5.61 -1.27
CA ALA A 39 -10.00 4.49 -0.73
C ALA A 39 -9.16 3.80 -1.82
N HIS A 40 -9.78 3.50 -2.97
CA HIS A 40 -9.08 2.95 -4.14
C HIS A 40 -8.05 3.96 -4.70
N PHE A 41 -8.41 5.23 -4.76
CA PHE A 41 -7.49 6.27 -5.25
C PHE A 41 -6.25 6.41 -4.34
N LEU A 42 -6.44 6.34 -3.02
CA LEU A 42 -5.35 6.43 -2.06
C LEU A 42 -4.44 5.20 -2.11
N GLU A 43 -4.99 4.02 -2.36
CA GLU A 43 -4.23 2.80 -2.62
C GLU A 43 -3.26 2.99 -3.79
N HIS A 44 -3.73 3.49 -4.93
CA HIS A 44 -2.89 3.77 -6.09
C HIS A 44 -1.78 4.78 -5.79
N LEU A 45 -2.13 5.83 -5.06
CA LEU A 45 -1.20 6.91 -4.74
C LEU A 45 -0.15 6.53 -3.70
N ALA A 46 -0.42 5.54 -2.85
CA ALA A 46 0.48 5.11 -1.79
C ALA A 46 1.88 4.76 -2.33
N PHE A 47 1.94 4.24 -3.56
CA PHE A 47 3.20 3.82 -4.21
C PHE A 47 3.87 4.91 -5.05
N LYS A 48 3.27 6.11 -5.18
CA LYS A 48 3.79 7.18 -6.08
C LYS A 48 4.82 8.08 -5.44
N GLY A 49 5.38 7.66 -4.31
CA GLY A 49 6.49 8.31 -3.62
C GLY A 49 6.11 8.94 -2.29
N THR A 50 7.14 9.07 -1.47
CA THR A 50 7.10 9.66 -0.13
C THR A 50 8.02 10.88 -0.08
N ASN A 51 8.08 11.54 1.07
CA ASN A 51 9.06 12.61 1.30
C ASN A 51 10.51 12.10 1.31
N LYS A 52 10.74 10.81 1.57
CA LYS A 52 12.08 10.21 1.63
C LYS A 52 12.49 9.51 0.32
N ARG A 53 11.51 8.98 -0.42
CA ARG A 53 11.73 8.10 -1.57
C ARG A 53 10.87 8.53 -2.74
N THR A 54 11.46 8.66 -3.92
CA THR A 54 10.68 8.78 -5.15
C THR A 54 10.02 7.44 -5.47
N GLN A 55 8.99 7.44 -6.33
CA GLN A 55 8.36 6.20 -6.82
C GLN A 55 9.42 5.21 -7.35
N GLY A 56 10.31 5.66 -8.24
CA GLY A 56 11.34 4.77 -8.81
C GLY A 56 12.37 4.27 -7.80
N GLN A 57 12.68 5.05 -6.75
CA GLN A 57 13.54 4.58 -5.66
C GLN A 57 12.85 3.50 -4.84
N LEU A 58 11.55 3.67 -4.57
CA LEU A 58 10.73 2.70 -3.83
C LEU A 58 10.65 1.37 -4.60
N GLU A 59 10.33 1.42 -5.89
CA GLU A 59 10.27 0.26 -6.78
C GLU A 59 11.63 -0.46 -6.81
N LEU A 60 12.72 0.29 -7.06
CA LEU A 60 14.07 -0.27 -7.12
C LEU A 60 14.55 -0.86 -5.78
N GLU A 61 14.18 -0.25 -4.64
CA GLU A 61 14.53 -0.76 -3.31
C GLU A 61 13.83 -2.10 -3.02
N ILE A 62 12.54 -2.21 -3.36
CA ILE A 62 11.77 -3.45 -3.22
C ILE A 62 12.31 -4.54 -4.15
N GLU A 63 12.59 -4.21 -5.42
CA GLU A 63 13.12 -5.17 -6.39
C GLU A 63 14.52 -5.67 -6.01
N ASN A 64 15.41 -4.77 -5.55
CA ASN A 64 16.78 -5.14 -5.16
C ASN A 64 16.83 -6.11 -3.97
N MET A 65 15.84 -6.07 -3.08
CA MET A 65 15.74 -7.05 -1.99
C MET A 65 14.99 -8.33 -2.39
N GLY A 66 14.58 -8.47 -3.66
CA GLY A 66 13.75 -9.57 -4.13
C GLY A 66 12.37 -9.62 -3.47
N GLY A 67 11.92 -8.48 -2.96
CA GLY A 67 10.65 -8.35 -2.26
C GLY A 67 9.49 -8.11 -3.22
N HIS A 68 8.28 -8.22 -2.68
CA HIS A 68 7.05 -7.88 -3.39
C HIS A 68 6.18 -7.04 -2.48
N LEU A 69 5.92 -5.80 -2.91
CA LEU A 69 5.07 -4.85 -2.21
C LEU A 69 3.76 -4.71 -2.98
N ASN A 70 2.62 -4.76 -2.29
CA ASN A 70 1.32 -4.61 -2.92
C ASN A 70 0.29 -4.06 -1.93
N ALA A 71 -0.86 -3.64 -2.46
CA ALA A 71 -2.03 -3.31 -1.67
C ALA A 71 -3.31 -3.82 -2.35
N TYR A 72 -4.42 -3.76 -1.61
CA TYR A 72 -5.76 -3.86 -2.16
C TYR A 72 -6.76 -3.17 -1.23
N THR A 73 -7.85 -2.70 -1.83
CA THR A 73 -8.98 -2.10 -1.13
C THR A 73 -10.24 -2.90 -1.36
N SER A 74 -11.00 -3.10 -0.29
CA SER A 74 -12.33 -3.69 -0.30
C SER A 74 -13.35 -2.69 0.23
N ARG A 75 -14.58 -3.17 0.48
CA ARG A 75 -15.64 -2.35 1.08
C ARG A 75 -15.31 -1.93 2.50
N GLU A 76 -14.69 -2.82 3.28
CA GLU A 76 -14.52 -2.60 4.73
C GLU A 76 -13.06 -2.58 5.17
N ASN A 77 -12.11 -2.88 4.27
CA ASN A 77 -10.69 -2.86 4.62
C ASN A 77 -9.81 -2.39 3.45
N THR A 78 -8.66 -1.83 3.80
CA THR A 78 -7.55 -1.57 2.88
C THR A 78 -6.30 -2.18 3.49
N VAL A 79 -5.57 -2.95 2.69
CA VAL A 79 -4.42 -3.70 3.15
C VAL A 79 -3.20 -3.30 2.33
N TYR A 80 -2.12 -2.94 3.03
CA TYR A 80 -0.80 -2.70 2.44
C TYR A 80 0.15 -3.75 2.98
N TYR A 81 0.81 -4.52 2.12
CA TYR A 81 1.68 -5.61 2.57
C TYR A 81 2.92 -5.78 1.70
N ALA A 82 3.97 -6.26 2.33
CA ALA A 82 5.25 -6.56 1.73
C ALA A 82 5.68 -7.99 2.07
N LYS A 83 6.03 -8.76 1.04
CA LYS A 83 6.69 -10.06 1.15
C LYS A 83 8.17 -9.87 0.93
N SER A 84 9.00 -10.46 1.78
CA SER A 84 10.46 -10.35 1.68
C SER A 84 11.16 -11.55 2.29
N PHE A 85 12.47 -11.64 2.08
CA PHE A 85 13.32 -12.55 2.85
C PHE A 85 13.35 -12.12 4.32
N ASN A 86 13.56 -13.08 5.22
CA ASN A 86 13.57 -12.83 6.67
C ASN A 86 14.56 -11.74 7.09
N ALA A 87 15.70 -11.63 6.41
CA ALA A 87 16.71 -10.61 6.68
C ALA A 87 16.25 -9.17 6.35
N ASP A 88 15.30 -9.01 5.42
CA ASP A 88 14.83 -7.71 4.93
C ASP A 88 13.50 -7.28 5.55
N VAL A 89 12.95 -8.05 6.50
CA VAL A 89 11.74 -7.68 7.26
C VAL A 89 11.84 -6.26 7.87
N PRO A 90 12.96 -5.85 8.49
CA PRO A 90 13.08 -4.48 9.01
C PRO A 90 12.92 -3.40 7.94
N LYS A 91 13.43 -3.64 6.71
CA LYS A 91 13.28 -2.71 5.58
C LYS A 91 11.84 -2.68 5.09
N ALA A 92 11.18 -3.84 4.99
CA ALA A 92 9.78 -3.92 4.61
C ALA A 92 8.87 -3.13 5.58
N VAL A 93 9.14 -3.21 6.89
CA VAL A 93 8.44 -2.42 7.91
C VAL A 93 8.70 -0.91 7.72
N ASP A 94 9.96 -0.50 7.49
CA ASP A 94 10.29 0.92 7.25
C ASP A 94 9.59 1.47 6.01
N ILE A 95 9.57 0.72 4.91
CA ILE A 95 8.90 1.10 3.67
C ILE A 95 7.40 1.26 3.87
N LEU A 96 6.74 0.28 4.52
CA LEU A 96 5.31 0.37 4.82
C LEU A 96 5.00 1.57 5.73
N ALA A 97 5.81 1.79 6.77
CA ALA A 97 5.65 2.92 7.67
C ALA A 97 5.81 4.27 6.95
N ASP A 98 6.78 4.36 6.02
CA ASP A 98 7.05 5.56 5.25
C ASP A 98 5.93 5.87 4.24
N ILE A 99 5.45 4.86 3.52
CA ILE A 99 4.31 5.00 2.60
C ILE A 99 3.07 5.48 3.36
N LEU A 100 2.73 4.85 4.49
CA LEU A 100 1.50 5.17 5.20
C LEU A 100 1.50 6.53 5.91
N GLN A 101 2.68 7.07 6.24
CA GLN A 101 2.78 8.31 7.03
C GLN A 101 3.29 9.50 6.21
N ASN A 102 4.10 9.27 5.18
CA ASN A 102 4.85 10.31 4.48
C ASN A 102 4.62 10.32 2.97
N SER A 103 3.55 9.69 2.46
CA SER A 103 3.17 9.82 1.05
C SER A 103 2.99 11.28 0.65
N LYS A 104 3.60 11.67 -0.48
CA LYS A 104 3.66 13.07 -0.91
C LYS A 104 2.37 13.56 -1.58
N LEU A 105 1.61 12.65 -2.18
CA LEU A 105 0.35 12.93 -2.89
C LEU A 105 0.50 14.11 -3.87
N GLU A 106 1.54 14.08 -4.70
CA GLU A 106 1.80 15.17 -5.66
C GLU A 106 0.63 15.31 -6.65
N THR A 107 0.26 16.55 -6.97
CA THR A 107 -0.80 16.84 -7.95
C THR A 107 -0.53 16.15 -9.30
N SER A 108 0.72 16.14 -9.76
CA SER A 108 1.13 15.43 -10.98
C SER A 108 0.85 13.93 -10.94
N ALA A 109 1.08 13.28 -9.79
CA ALA A 109 0.78 11.86 -9.58
C ALA A 109 -0.73 11.63 -9.52
N ILE A 110 -1.47 12.51 -8.84
CA ILE A 110 -2.95 12.47 -8.77
C ILE A 110 -3.57 12.54 -10.16
N GLU A 111 -3.17 13.51 -10.99
CA GLU A 111 -3.72 13.65 -12.34
C GLU A 111 -3.41 12.41 -13.19
N ARG A 112 -2.20 11.86 -13.08
CA ARG A 112 -1.81 10.65 -13.82
C ARG A 112 -2.58 9.41 -13.37
N GLU A 113 -2.69 9.18 -12.07
CA GLU A 113 -3.40 8.01 -11.53
C GLU A 113 -4.91 8.09 -11.80
N ARG A 114 -5.48 9.30 -11.89
CA ARG A 114 -6.87 9.45 -12.32
C ARG A 114 -7.11 8.82 -13.69
N ASP A 115 -6.22 9.08 -14.65
CA ASP A 115 -6.34 8.50 -16.00
C ASP A 115 -6.20 6.98 -15.99
N VAL A 116 -5.36 6.42 -15.10
CA VAL A 116 -5.19 4.97 -14.93
C VAL A 116 -6.46 4.35 -14.37
N ILE A 117 -6.98 4.90 -13.28
CA ILE A 117 -8.18 4.39 -12.59
C ILE A 117 -9.42 4.48 -13.50
N LEU A 118 -9.54 5.54 -14.31
CA LEU A 118 -10.64 5.65 -15.28
C LEU A 118 -10.58 4.53 -16.32
N ARG A 119 -9.38 4.14 -16.79
CA ARG A 119 -9.23 3.01 -17.73
C ARG A 119 -9.55 1.68 -17.07
N GLU A 120 -9.15 1.47 -15.82
CA GLU A 120 -9.50 0.26 -15.07
C GLU A 120 -11.01 0.11 -14.92
N ALA A 121 -11.73 1.19 -14.65
CA ALA A 121 -13.19 1.17 -14.60
C ALA A 121 -13.80 0.75 -15.96
N GLU A 122 -13.30 1.28 -17.07
CA GLU A 122 -13.74 0.88 -18.42
C GLU A 122 -13.41 -0.59 -18.75
N GLU A 123 -12.32 -1.14 -18.23
CA GLU A 123 -11.95 -2.54 -18.41
C GLU A 123 -12.83 -3.49 -17.60
N VAL A 124 -13.19 -3.11 -16.38
CA VAL A 124 -14.09 -3.89 -15.52
C VAL A 124 -15.51 -3.94 -16.09
N GLU A 125 -16.01 -2.86 -16.69
CA GLU A 125 -17.36 -2.83 -17.31
C GLU A 125 -17.49 -3.68 -18.59
N LYS A 126 -16.37 -4.09 -19.20
CA LYS A 126 -16.36 -4.97 -20.39
C LYS A 126 -16.50 -6.46 -20.06
N ILE A 127 -16.46 -6.82 -18.79
CA ILE A 127 -16.61 -8.19 -18.26
C ILE A 127 -18.08 -8.45 -17.91
#